data_AF-A0A1G9L0N3-F1
#
_entry.id   AF-A0A1G9L0N3-F1
#
_cell.length_a   1.000
_cell.length_b   1.000
_cell.length_c   1.000
_cell.angle_alpha   90.00
_cell.angle_beta   90.00
_cell.angle_gamma   90.00
#
_symmetry.space_group_name_H-M   'P 1'
#
loop_
_entity.id
_entity.type
_entity.pdbx_description
1 polymer ?
#
loop_
_entity_poly.entity_id
_entity_poly.type
_entity_poly.pdbx_seq_one_letter_code
_entity_poly.pdbx_strand_id
1 'polypeptide(L)'
;MDGEQRRHAEYNLRIQDGLVKAMDRREEVFQLVEDSENRDEAIRRLMELLELGEMSCRAVLALQIGKFTGEQRGELAAQAEELRSILSSGGECGAIGS
;
A
#
# COMPACT_ATOMS: atom_id res chain seq x y z
N MET A 1 4.02 17.35 13.53
CA MET A 1 2.94 17.00 12.60
C MET A 1 1.62 17.11 13.32
N ASP A 2 0.63 17.76 12.74
CA ASP A 2 -0.70 17.84 13.35
C ASP A 2 -1.44 16.50 13.22
N GLY A 3 -2.41 16.25 14.09
CA GLY A 3 -3.13 14.96 14.14
C GLY A 3 -3.85 14.59 12.84
N GLU A 4 -4.30 15.58 12.07
CA GLU A 4 -4.90 15.36 10.74
C GLU A 4 -3.87 14.92 9.70
N GLN A 5 -2.71 15.59 9.65
CA GLN A 5 -1.61 15.25 8.74
C GLN A 5 -1.12 13.82 8.99
N ARG A 6 -1.04 13.42 10.27
CA ARG A 6 -0.64 12.06 10.65
C ARG A 6 -1.62 11.01 10.13
N ARG A 7 -2.94 11.21 10.32
CA ARG A 7 -3.96 10.28 9.80
C ARG A 7 -3.91 10.17 8.28
N HIS A 8 -3.68 11.28 7.59
CA HIS A 8 -3.55 11.29 6.13
C HIS A 8 -2.31 10.50 5.67
N ALA A 9 -1.17 10.69 6.34
CA ALA A 9 0.04 9.95 6.06
C ALA A 9 -0.10 8.45 6.36
N GLU A 10 -0.72 8.08 7.49
CA GLU A 10 -1.02 6.67 7.83
C GLU A 10 -1.96 6.02 6.81
N TYR A 11 -2.96 6.76 6.31
CA TYR A 11 -3.86 6.30 5.26
C TYR A 11 -3.11 6.06 3.94
N ASN A 12 -2.31 7.03 3.50
CA ASN A 12 -1.53 6.90 2.27
C ASN A 12 -0.51 5.76 2.35
N LEU A 13 0.15 5.62 3.49
CA LEU A 13 1.08 4.51 3.73
C LEU A 13 0.37 3.15 3.60
N ARG A 14 -0.81 3.00 4.21
CA ARG A 14 -1.59 1.75 4.12
C ARG A 14 -1.94 1.38 2.67
N ILE A 15 -2.25 2.38 1.83
CA ILE A 15 -2.49 2.13 0.41
C ILE A 15 -1.19 1.72 -0.27
N GLN A 16 -0.10 2.47 -0.09
CA GLN A 16 1.18 2.21 -0.76
C GLN A 16 1.76 0.83 -0.39
N ASP A 17 1.69 0.44 0.88
CA ASP A 17 2.09 -0.90 1.33
C ASP A 17 1.25 -2.00 0.68
N GLY A 18 -0.05 -1.75 0.51
CA GLY A 18 -0.92 -2.65 -0.22
C GLY A 18 -0.52 -2.81 -1.69
N LEU A 19 -0.14 -1.73 -2.35
CA LEU A 19 0.33 -1.75 -3.74
C LEU A 19 1.66 -2.51 -3.86
N VAL A 20 2.61 -2.26 -2.96
CA VAL A 20 3.90 -2.96 -2.94
C VAL A 20 3.69 -4.46 -2.73
N LYS A 21 2.92 -4.87 -1.72
CA LYS A 21 2.60 -6.29 -1.45
C LYS A 21 1.94 -6.97 -2.66
N ALA A 22 1.05 -6.26 -3.36
CA ALA A 22 0.42 -6.77 -4.57
C ALA A 22 1.40 -6.93 -5.75
N MET A 23 2.35 -5.99 -5.92
CA MET A 23 3.37 -6.08 -6.97
C MET A 23 4.37 -7.21 -6.73
N ASP A 24 4.72 -7.48 -5.48
CA ASP A 24 5.60 -8.59 -5.10
C ASP A 24 4.94 -9.94 -5.39
N ARG A 25 3.62 -10.03 -5.19
CA ARG A 25 2.80 -11.23 -5.46
C ARG A 25 1.99 -11.12 -6.75
N ARG A 26 2.51 -10.42 -7.76
CA ARG A 26 1.77 -10.07 -8.99
C ARG A 26 1.15 -11.26 -9.71
N GLU A 27 1.80 -12.42 -9.69
CA GLU A 27 1.32 -13.62 -10.39
C GLU A 27 0.10 -14.19 -9.67
N GLU A 28 0.16 -14.33 -8.34
CA GLU A 28 -0.98 -14.74 -7.52
C GLU A 28 -2.14 -13.75 -7.60
N VAL A 29 -1.84 -12.44 -7.57
CA VAL A 29 -2.85 -11.38 -7.69
C VAL A 29 -3.52 -11.44 -9.07
N PHE A 30 -2.75 -11.59 -10.14
CA PHE A 30 -3.29 -11.67 -11.50
C PHE A 30 -4.19 -12.90 -11.67
N GLN A 31 -3.72 -14.08 -11.25
CA GLN A 31 -4.52 -15.32 -11.31
C GLN A 31 -5.80 -15.21 -10.49
N LEU A 32 -5.74 -14.68 -9.27
CA LEU A 32 -6.92 -14.48 -8.43
C LEU A 32 -7.96 -13.56 -9.08
N VAL A 33 -7.51 -12.47 -9.72
CA VAL A 33 -8.40 -11.52 -10.40
C VAL A 33 -8.99 -12.13 -11.66
N GLU A 34 -8.21 -12.88 -12.43
CA GLU A 34 -8.67 -13.63 -13.62
C GLU A 34 -9.72 -14.70 -13.25
N ASP A 35 -9.51 -15.40 -12.14
CA ASP A 35 -10.42 -16.44 -11.60
C ASP A 35 -11.67 -15.88 -10.90
N SER A 36 -11.79 -14.55 -10.76
CA SER A 36 -12.93 -13.93 -10.08
C SER A 36 -14.03 -13.59 -11.09
N GLU A 37 -15.28 -13.88 -10.75
CA GLU A 37 -16.41 -13.65 -11.66
C GLU A 37 -16.70 -12.16 -11.87
N ASN A 38 -16.46 -11.35 -10.84
CA ASN A 38 -16.72 -9.92 -10.86
C ASN A 38 -15.79 -9.14 -9.93
N ARG A 39 -15.85 -7.81 -10.04
CA ARG A 39 -14.99 -6.89 -9.29
C ARG A 39 -15.14 -7.02 -7.78
N ASP A 40 -16.36 -7.22 -7.28
CA ASP A 40 -16.62 -7.30 -5.84
C ASP A 40 -16.14 -8.63 -5.24
N GLU A 41 -16.18 -9.72 -6.02
CA GLU A 41 -15.53 -10.98 -5.65
C GLU A 41 -14.01 -10.82 -5.62
N ALA A 42 -13.41 -10.23 -6.66
CA ALA A 42 -11.97 -10.00 -6.70
C ALA A 42 -11.49 -9.17 -5.50
N ILE A 43 -12.23 -8.13 -5.11
CA ILE A 43 -11.92 -7.33 -3.91
C ILE A 43 -11.94 -8.20 -2.65
N ARG A 44 -12.99 -9.00 -2.44
CA ARG A 44 -13.09 -9.89 -1.27
C ARG A 44 -11.95 -10.88 -1.20
N ARG A 45 -11.64 -11.54 -2.32
CA ARG A 45 -10.54 -12.51 -2.41
C ARG A 45 -9.17 -11.83 -2.22
N LEU A 46 -8.97 -10.62 -2.73
CA LEU A 46 -7.74 -9.85 -2.52
C LEU A 46 -7.55 -9.41 -1.06
N MET A 47 -8.64 -9.09 -0.34
CA MET A 47 -8.56 -8.76 1.09
C MET A 47 -8.03 -9.96 1.88
N GLU A 48 -8.51 -11.17 1.57
CA GLU A 48 -8.02 -12.41 2.19
C GLU A 48 -6.58 -12.72 1.77
N LEU A 49 -6.26 -12.65 0.48
CA LEU A 49 -4.94 -12.98 -0.05
C LEU A 49 -3.85 -12.06 0.51
N LEU A 50 -4.11 -10.75 0.51
CA LEU A 50 -3.13 -9.73 0.85
C LEU A 50 -3.25 -9.25 2.30
N GLU A 51 -4.26 -9.69 3.06
CA GLU A 51 -4.55 -9.24 4.42
C GLU A 51 -4.65 -7.71 4.52
N LEU A 52 -5.32 -7.12 3.52
CA LEU A 52 -5.48 -5.68 3.38
C LEU A 52 -6.95 -5.27 3.55
N GLY A 53 -7.16 -4.00 3.88
CA GLY A 53 -8.49 -3.41 3.89
C GLY A 53 -9.04 -3.19 2.47
N GLU A 54 -10.36 -3.09 2.37
CA GLU A 54 -11.09 -2.94 1.11
C GLU A 54 -10.55 -1.79 0.24
N MET A 55 -10.23 -0.64 0.85
CA MET A 55 -9.71 0.52 0.12
C MET A 55 -8.36 0.24 -0.55
N SER A 56 -7.45 -0.47 0.12
CA SER A 56 -6.17 -0.88 -0.47
C SER A 56 -6.39 -1.88 -1.60
N CYS A 57 -7.30 -2.86 -1.43
CA CYS A 57 -7.62 -3.84 -2.48
C CYS A 57 -8.27 -3.18 -3.71
N ARG A 58 -9.13 -2.17 -3.51
CA ARG A 58 -9.68 -1.36 -4.60
C ARG A 58 -8.59 -0.61 -5.36
N ALA A 59 -7.57 -0.08 -4.65
CA ALA A 59 -6.42 0.57 -5.26
C ALA A 59 -5.55 -0.41 -6.06
N VAL A 60 -5.34 -1.64 -5.54
CA VAL A 60 -4.63 -2.72 -6.25
C VAL A 60 -5.33 -3.05 -7.58
N LEU A 61 -6.66 -3.21 -7.58
CA LEU A 61 -7.41 -3.46 -8.82
C LEU A 61 -7.37 -2.30 -9.82
N ALA A 62 -7.09 -1.08 -9.36
CA ALA A 62 -6.98 0.09 -10.22
C ALA A 62 -5.56 0.25 -10.82
N LEU A 63 -4.60 -0.61 -10.47
CA LEU A 63 -3.25 -0.57 -11.02
C LEU A 63 -3.25 -0.86 -12.53
N GLN A 64 -2.42 -0.13 -13.25
CA GLN A 64 -2.18 -0.33 -14.68
C GLN A 64 -0.90 -1.14 -14.89
N ILE A 65 -0.82 -1.95 -15.96
CA ILE A 65 0.34 -2.83 -16.22
C ILE A 65 1.68 -2.10 -16.25
N GLY A 66 1.71 -0.83 -16.69
CA GLY A 66 2.91 0.00 -16.66
C GLY A 66 3.48 0.28 -15.27
N LYS A 67 2.68 0.14 -14.20
CA LYS A 67 3.14 0.29 -12.81
C LYS A 67 3.91 -0.91 -12.28
N PHE A 68 3.91 -2.04 -13.01
CA PHE A 68 4.63 -3.25 -12.61
C PHE A 68 6.11 -3.26 -13.08
N THR A 69 6.55 -2.26 -13.86
CA THR A 69 7.96 -2.15 -14.26
C THR A 69 8.86 -2.01 -13.03
N GLY A 70 10.10 -2.48 -13.13
CA GLY A 70 11.04 -2.46 -12.01
C GLY A 70 11.28 -1.06 -11.44
N GLU A 71 11.36 -0.06 -12.30
CA GLU A 71 11.49 1.35 -11.94
C GLU A 71 10.27 1.84 -11.12
N GLN A 72 9.06 1.72 -11.67
CA GLN A 72 7.85 2.20 -11.01
C GLN A 72 7.56 1.47 -9.68
N ARG A 73 7.89 0.17 -9.61
CA ARG A 73 7.82 -0.59 -8.35
C ARG A 73 8.82 -0.06 -7.33
N GLY A 74 10.06 0.21 -7.75
CA GLY A 74 11.09 0.79 -6.89
C GLY A 74 10.70 2.16 -6.34
N GLU A 75 10.13 3.03 -7.18
CA GLU A 75 9.61 4.33 -6.75
C GLU A 75 8.51 4.22 -5.71
N LEU A 76 7.55 3.29 -5.88
CA LEU A 76 6.47 3.06 -4.92
C LEU A 76 7.00 2.55 -3.58
N ALA A 77 7.95 1.61 -3.61
CA ALA A 77 8.58 1.09 -2.39
C ALA A 77 9.35 2.19 -1.65
N ALA A 78 10.06 3.05 -2.38
CA ALA A 78 10.78 4.19 -1.79
C ALA A 78 9.83 5.20 -1.14
N GLN A 79 8.72 5.54 -1.81
CA GLN A 79 7.69 6.44 -1.25
C GLN A 79 7.07 5.86 0.03
N ALA A 80 6.78 4.56 0.06
CA ALA A 80 6.24 3.90 1.25
C ALA A 80 7.25 3.97 2.42
N GLU A 81 8.54 3.79 2.13
CA GLU A 81 9.59 3.88 3.13
C GLU A 81 9.77 5.30 3.67
N GLU A 82 9.71 6.30 2.79
CA GLU A 82 9.73 7.71 3.20
C GLU A 82 8.54 8.04 4.12
N LEU A 83 7.33 7.61 3.77
CA LEU A 83 6.15 7.79 4.61
C LEU A 83 6.28 7.10 5.97
N ARG A 84 6.83 5.88 6.02
CA ARG A 84 7.14 5.19 7.29
C ARG A 84 8.13 6.00 8.13
N SER A 85 9.22 6.45 7.52
CA SER A 85 10.25 7.25 8.20
C SER A 85 9.67 8.52 8.81
N ILE A 86 8.82 9.22 8.05
CA ILE A 86 8.11 10.42 8.50
C ILE A 86 7.19 10.12 9.70
N LEU A 87 6.40 9.06 9.62
CA LEU A 87 5.45 8.68 10.68
C LEU A 87 6.14 8.20 11.96
N SER A 88 7.31 7.56 11.81
CA SER A 88 8.17 7.10 12.91
C SER A 88 8.90 8.27 13.58
N SER A 89 9.54 9.14 12.80
CA SER A 89 10.31 10.29 13.29
C SER A 89 9.44 11.36 13.97
N GLY A 90 8.13 11.34 13.73
CA GLY A 90 7.15 12.13 14.48
C GLY A 90 6.95 11.72 15.96
N GLY A 91 7.61 10.65 16.43
CA GLY A 91 7.64 10.21 17.83
C GLY A 91 8.88 10.68 18.62
N GLU A 92 9.88 11.26 17.96
CA GLU A 92 11.17 11.59 18.57
C GLU A 92 11.49 13.09 18.42
N CYS A 93 10.64 13.93 19.01
CA CYS A 93 11.00 15.31 19.32
C CYS A 93 10.71 15.55 20.80
N GLY A 94 11.52 14.92 21.66
CA GLY A 94 11.28 14.90 23.09
C GLY A 94 12.36 14.21 23.93
N ALA A 95 13.63 14.35 23.56
CA ALA A 95 14.74 14.15 24.48
C ALA A 95 15.72 15.32 24.33
N ILE A 96 15.32 16.44 24.94
CA ILE A 96 16.22 17.53 25.28
C ILE A 96 17.08 17.13 26.48
N GLY A 97 18.39 17.38 26.37
CA GLY A 97 19.21 17.79 27.51
C GLY A 97 19.91 16.69 28.30
N SER A 98 21.16 16.44 27.95
CA SER A 98 22.34 16.72 28.80
C SER A 98 23.61 16.70 27.96
#